data_AF-A0A2D4Q3N6-F1
#
_entry.id   AF-A0A2D4Q3N6-F1
#
_cell.length_a   1.000
_cell.length_b   1.000
_cell.length_c   1.000
_cell.angle_alpha   90.00
_cell.angle_beta   90.00
_cell.angle_gamma   90.00
#
_symmetry.space_group_name_H-M   'P 1'
#
loop_
_entity.id
_entity.type
_entity.pdbx_description
1 polymer ?
#
loop_
_entity_poly.entity_id
_entity_poly.type
_entity_poly.pdbx_seq_one_letter_code
_entity_poly.pdbx_strand_id
1 'polypeptide(L)'
;VKNYTDKRGRRLSAIFLRLPSRSELPDYYLTIKKPVDMEKIRSHMMANKYQDIDSMVEDFVMMFNNACTYNEPESLIYKDALVLHKVLLETRRDIEGDEDSHVPNVTLLIQELI
;
A
#
# COMPACT_ATOMS: atom_id res chain seq x y z
N VAL A 1 -2.50 -4.52 -6.03
CA VAL A 1 -2.61 -3.10 -5.58
C VAL A 1 -1.87 -2.10 -6.47
N LYS A 2 -0.54 -2.21 -6.69
CA LYS A 2 0.23 -1.24 -7.49
C LYS A 2 -0.19 -1.12 -8.96
N ASN A 3 -0.75 -2.17 -9.55
CA ASN A 3 -1.23 -2.16 -10.94
C ASN A 3 -2.73 -1.83 -11.09
N TYR A 4 -3.43 -1.53 -9.99
CA TYR A 4 -4.84 -1.17 -10.04
C TYR A 4 -5.05 0.12 -10.83
N THR A 5 -6.02 0.10 -11.76
CA THR A 5 -6.42 1.24 -12.57
C THR A 5 -7.91 1.53 -12.40
N ASP A 6 -8.28 2.81 -12.37
CA ASP A 6 -9.70 3.18 -12.45
C ASP A 6 -10.27 2.97 -13.86
N LYS A 7 -11.58 3.18 -14.01
CA LYS A 7 -12.30 3.08 -15.30
C LYS A 7 -11.75 3.99 -16.42
N ARG A 8 -10.86 4.94 -16.10
CA ARG A 8 -10.20 5.84 -17.05
C ARG A 8 -8.76 5.41 -17.35
N GLY A 9 -8.31 4.27 -16.83
CA GLY A 9 -6.94 3.76 -16.98
C GLY A 9 -5.91 4.46 -16.10
N ARG A 10 -6.31 5.31 -15.16
CA ARG A 10 -5.37 6.00 -14.27
C ARG A 10 -4.92 5.04 -13.18
N ARG A 11 -3.60 4.95 -12.97
CA ARG A 11 -3.00 4.17 -11.88
C ARG A 11 -3.07 4.96 -10.58
N LEU A 12 -3.90 4.51 -9.65
CA LEU A 12 -4.11 5.20 -8.37
C LEU A 12 -2.87 5.15 -7.47
N SER A 13 -2.06 4.10 -7.62
CA SER A 13 -0.85 3.85 -6.82
C SER A 13 0.26 4.87 -7.04
N ALA A 14 0.23 5.64 -8.14
CA ALA A 14 1.37 6.45 -8.59
C ALA A 14 1.88 7.43 -7.52
N ILE A 15 0.98 8.07 -6.76
CA ILE A 15 1.34 9.02 -5.71
C ILE A 15 1.87 8.36 -4.43
N PHE A 16 1.59 7.07 -4.24
CA PHE A 16 2.02 6.30 -3.08
C PHE A 16 3.35 5.55 -3.31
N LEU A 17 3.91 5.65 -4.52
CA LEU A 17 5.16 4.96 -4.86
C LEU A 17 6.34 5.44 -4.02
N ARG A 18 6.45 6.76 -3.85
CA ARG A 18 7.56 7.39 -3.13
C ARG A 18 7.10 8.68 -2.48
N LEU A 19 7.35 8.83 -1.19
CA LEU A 19 7.07 10.09 -0.48
C LEU A 19 8.02 11.20 -0.94
N PRO A 20 7.57 12.47 -0.93
CA PRO A 20 8.47 13.62 -1.04
C PRO A 20 9.54 13.55 0.05
N SER A 21 10.75 14.02 -0.24
CA SER A 21 11.82 14.03 0.77
C SER A 21 11.51 14.98 1.93
N ARG A 22 12.21 14.81 3.07
CA ARG A 22 12.09 15.69 4.24
C ARG A 22 12.41 17.16 3.93
N SER A 23 13.26 17.42 2.93
CA SER A 23 13.57 18.77 2.48
C SER A 23 12.48 19.37 1.59
N GLU A 24 11.77 18.53 0.81
CA GLU A 24 10.71 18.99 -0.08
C GLU A 24 9.39 19.22 0.64
N LEU A 25 9.06 18.41 1.66
CA LEU A 25 7.80 18.48 2.39
C LEU A 25 8.01 18.27 3.90
N PRO A 26 8.69 19.20 4.60
CA PRO A 26 9.09 19.01 6.00
C PRO A 26 7.90 18.87 6.97
N ASP A 27 6.79 19.58 6.72
CA ASP A 27 5.59 19.57 7.55
C ASP A 27 4.90 18.19 7.56
N TYR A 28 4.92 17.46 6.44
CA TYR A 28 4.45 16.07 6.39
C TYR A 28 5.15 15.21 7.44
N TYR A 29 6.46 15.37 7.58
CA TYR A 29 7.26 14.60 8.52
C TYR A 29 7.19 15.10 9.98
N LEU A 30 6.65 16.30 10.22
CA LEU A 30 6.30 16.77 11.55
C LEU A 30 4.95 16.19 12.00
N THR A 31 4.01 16.08 11.06
CA THR A 31 2.65 15.56 11.30
C THR A 31 2.65 14.03 11.39
N ILE A 32 3.21 13.34 10.38
CA ILE A 32 3.17 11.88 10.25
C ILE A 32 4.35 11.24 10.96
N LYS A 33 4.04 10.44 12.00
CA LYS A 33 5.05 9.85 12.90
C LYS A 33 5.75 8.62 12.32
N LYS A 34 5.06 7.86 11.46
CA LYS A 34 5.60 6.66 10.81
C LYS A 34 5.44 6.75 9.29
N PRO A 35 6.26 7.55 8.59
CA PRO A 35 6.21 7.64 7.13
C PRO A 35 6.52 6.29 6.47
N VAL A 36 5.66 5.87 5.55
CA VAL A 36 5.77 4.65 4.75
C VAL A 36 5.27 4.95 3.34
N ASP A 37 5.96 4.41 2.33
CA ASP A 37 5.56 4.39 0.92
C ASP A 37 5.75 2.98 0.34
N MET A 38 5.28 2.76 -0.90
CA MET A 38 5.41 1.45 -1.56
C MET A 38 6.87 1.08 -1.86
N GLU A 39 7.76 2.05 -2.05
CA GLU A 39 9.20 1.77 -2.22
C GLU A 39 9.79 1.14 -0.95
N LYS A 40 9.45 1.66 0.23
CA LYS A 40 9.86 1.09 1.52
C LYS A 40 9.25 -0.28 1.75
N ILE A 41 7.96 -0.47 1.45
CA ILE A 41 7.29 -1.79 1.56
C ILE A 41 8.00 -2.82 0.67
N ARG A 42 8.26 -2.46 -0.60
CA ARG A 42 9.01 -3.31 -1.53
C ARG A 42 10.40 -3.64 -1.00
N SER A 43 11.11 -2.67 -0.41
CA SER A 43 12.43 -2.89 0.17
C SER A 43 12.38 -3.84 1.38
N HIS A 44 11.40 -3.70 2.27
CA HIS A 44 11.22 -4.59 3.41
C HIS A 44 10.95 -6.02 2.96
N MET A 45 10.09 -6.18 1.97
CA MET A 45 9.79 -7.48 1.37
C MET A 45 11.02 -8.13 0.74
N MET A 46 11.78 -7.41 -0.10
CA MET A 46 13.01 -7.94 -0.71
C MET A 46 14.09 -8.31 0.31
N ALA A 47 14.06 -7.69 1.48
CA ALA A 47 14.92 -8.01 2.61
C ALA A 47 14.34 -9.08 3.55
N ASN A 48 13.26 -9.78 3.15
CA ASN A 48 12.54 -10.80 3.94
C ASN A 48 12.17 -10.32 5.35
N LYS A 49 11.74 -9.06 5.48
CA LYS A 49 11.36 -8.45 6.77
C LYS A 49 9.94 -8.79 7.21
N TYR A 50 9.06 -9.15 6.27
CA TYR A 50 7.73 -9.62 6.58
C TYR A 50 7.75 -11.13 6.83
N GLN A 51 7.28 -11.56 8.00
CA GLN A 51 7.20 -12.98 8.35
C GLN A 51 5.93 -13.64 7.80
N ASP A 52 4.90 -12.82 7.58
CA ASP A 52 3.59 -13.20 7.08
C ASP A 52 2.99 -12.07 6.21
N ILE A 53 1.87 -12.38 5.55
CA ILE A 53 1.14 -11.42 4.72
C ILE A 53 0.57 -10.28 5.56
N ASP A 54 0.12 -10.56 6.79
CA ASP A 54 -0.47 -9.57 7.68
C ASP A 54 0.50 -8.44 8.01
N SER A 55 1.77 -8.75 8.29
CA SER A 55 2.82 -7.76 8.53
C SER A 55 3.03 -6.81 7.34
N MET A 56 2.86 -7.31 6.10
CA MET A 56 2.93 -6.47 4.89
C MET A 56 1.67 -5.61 4.75
N VAL A 57 0.50 -6.20 4.99
CA VAL A 57 -0.80 -5.51 4.94
C VAL A 57 -0.83 -4.37 5.95
N GLU A 58 -0.28 -4.55 7.15
CA GLU A 58 -0.16 -3.49 8.17
C GLU A 58 0.61 -2.26 7.66
N ASP A 59 1.71 -2.45 6.93
CA ASP A 59 2.48 -1.34 6.35
C ASP A 59 1.70 -0.63 5.22
N PHE A 60 0.95 -1.37 4.39
CA PHE A 60 0.05 -0.76 3.40
C PHE A 60 -1.07 0.05 4.07
N VAL A 61 -1.70 -0.52 5.11
CA VAL A 61 -2.75 0.16 5.89
C VAL A 61 -2.18 1.42 6.56
N MET A 62 -0.98 1.35 7.13
CA MET A 62 -0.28 2.50 7.69
C MET A 62 -0.05 3.59 6.64
N MET A 63 0.42 3.22 5.45
CA MET A 63 0.62 4.16 4.33
C MET A 63 -0.69 4.86 3.93
N PHE A 64 -1.81 4.13 3.80
CA PHE A 64 -3.10 4.74 3.48
C PHE A 64 -3.65 5.60 4.62
N ASN A 65 -3.50 5.17 5.88
CA ASN A 65 -3.89 5.96 7.05
C ASN A 65 -3.09 7.27 7.15
N ASN A 66 -1.79 7.24 6.86
CA ASN A 66 -0.97 8.44 6.80
C ASN A 66 -1.48 9.40 5.72
N ALA A 67 -1.80 8.88 4.54
CA ALA A 67 -2.36 9.68 3.46
C ALA A 67 -3.70 10.31 3.86
N CYS A 68 -4.58 9.56 4.50
CA CYS A 68 -5.87 10.07 5.00
C CYS A 68 -5.72 11.03 6.20
N THR A 69 -4.63 10.93 6.96
CA THR A 69 -4.36 11.82 8.10
C THR A 69 -3.83 13.18 7.65
N TYR A 70 -2.98 13.18 6.62
CA TYR A 70 -2.34 14.41 6.14
C TYR A 70 -3.18 15.16 5.09
N ASN A 71 -3.90 14.44 4.24
CA ASN A 71 -4.66 15.03 3.14
C ASN A 71 -6.13 15.20 3.52
N GLU A 72 -6.78 16.26 3.01
CA GLU A 72 -8.21 16.51 3.24
C GLU A 72 -9.10 15.42 2.61
N PRO A 73 -10.26 15.08 3.21
CA PRO A 73 -11.20 14.07 2.68
C PRO A 73 -11.65 14.31 1.23
N GLU A 74 -11.74 15.57 0.81
CA GLU A 74 -12.15 15.97 -0.53
C GLU A 74 -11.04 15.75 -1.57
N SER A 75 -9.78 15.63 -1.13
CA SER A 75 -8.62 15.49 -1.99
C SER A 75 -8.63 14.18 -2.78
N LEU A 76 -7.99 14.21 -3.95
CA LEU A 76 -7.86 13.01 -4.78
C LEU A 76 -7.02 11.92 -4.08
N ILE A 77 -5.97 12.32 -3.35
CA ILE A 77 -5.07 11.40 -2.65
C ILE A 77 -5.82 10.63 -1.55
N TYR A 78 -6.65 11.32 -0.76
CA TYR A 78 -7.49 10.69 0.26
C TYR A 78 -8.44 9.66 -0.36
N LYS A 79 -9.15 10.05 -1.42
CA LYS A 79 -10.10 9.17 -2.12
C LYS A 79 -9.40 7.95 -2.73
N ASP A 80 -8.24 8.15 -3.35
CA ASP A 80 -7.45 7.06 -3.92
C ASP A 80 -6.94 6.10 -2.83
N ALA A 81 -6.53 6.62 -1.65
CA ALA A 81 -6.12 5.80 -0.52
C ALA A 81 -7.26 4.89 -0.03
N LEU A 82 -8.48 5.41 0.07
CA LEU A 82 -9.65 4.59 0.44
C LEU A 82 -9.95 3.49 -0.59
N VAL A 83 -9.88 3.82 -1.88
CA VAL A 83 -10.11 2.84 -2.96
C VAL A 83 -9.04 1.75 -2.92
N LEU A 84 -7.76 2.12 -2.83
CA LEU A 84 -6.67 1.16 -2.78
C LEU A 84 -6.66 0.33 -1.50
N HIS A 85 -7.10 0.88 -0.37
CA HIS A 85 -7.30 0.11 0.86
C HIS A 85 -8.38 -0.95 0.68
N LYS A 86 -9.51 -0.62 0.04
CA LYS A 86 -10.53 -1.61 -0.31
C LYS A 86 -9.99 -2.70 -1.23
N VAL A 87 -9.25 -2.32 -2.28
CA VAL A 87 -8.61 -3.26 -3.21
C VAL A 87 -7.63 -4.18 -2.47
N LEU A 88 -6.84 -3.65 -1.52
CA LEU A 88 -5.92 -4.45 -0.70
C LEU A 88 -6.66 -5.54 0.08
N LEU A 89 -7.75 -5.19 0.76
CA LEU A 89 -8.52 -6.14 1.57
C LEU A 89 -9.24 -7.18 0.69
N GLU A 90 -9.74 -6.78 -0.48
CA GLU A 90 -10.31 -7.69 -1.46
C GLU A 90 -9.26 -8.68 -1.97
N THR A 91 -8.08 -8.19 -2.38
CA THR A 91 -6.98 -9.06 -2.80
C THR A 91 -6.56 -10.01 -1.67
N ARG A 92 -6.42 -9.54 -0.42
CA ARG A 92 -6.06 -10.42 0.70
C ARG A 92 -7.08 -11.55 0.91
N ARG A 93 -8.38 -11.23 0.88
CA ARG A 93 -9.44 -12.22 1.04
C ARG A 93 -9.44 -13.24 -0.10
N ASP A 94 -9.18 -12.81 -1.33
CA ASP A 94 -9.15 -13.71 -2.48
C ASP A 94 -7.96 -14.68 -2.37
N ILE A 95 -6.85 -14.25 -1.76
CA ILE A 95 -5.69 -15.10 -1.44
C ILE A 95 -6.04 -16.13 -0.36
N GLU A 96 -6.66 -15.69 0.73
CA GLU A 96 -7.11 -16.57 1.82
C GLU A 96 -8.19 -17.57 1.35
N GLY A 97 -9.04 -17.17 0.40
CA GLY A 97 -10.08 -18.03 -0.16
C GLY A 97 -9.57 -19.13 -1.09
N ASP A 98 -8.34 -19.01 -1.60
CA ASP A 98 -7.67 -20.02 -2.44
C ASP A 98 -6.86 -21.04 -1.60
N GLU A 99 -6.67 -20.78 -0.29
CA GLU A 99 -5.89 -21.62 0.63
C GLU A 99 -6.54 -22.98 0.98
N ASP A 100 -7.77 -23.27 0.51
CA ASP A 100 -8.35 -24.63 0.60
C ASP A 100 -7.67 -25.62 -0.39
N SER A 101 -6.73 -25.13 -1.21
CA SER A 101 -5.83 -25.96 -1.99
C SER A 101 -4.41 -25.36 -2.10
N HIS A 102 -3.49 -25.92 -1.32
CA HIS A 102 -2.03 -25.69 -1.34
C HIS A 102 -1.51 -24.43 -0.64
N VAL A 103 -0.44 -24.63 0.15
CA VAL A 103 0.37 -23.59 0.81
C VAL A 103 0.75 -22.51 -0.20
N PRO A 104 0.31 -21.25 -0.04
CA PRO A 104 0.57 -20.22 -1.03
C PRO A 104 2.07 -19.88 -1.09
N ASN A 105 2.62 -19.92 -2.30
CA ASN A 105 3.96 -19.42 -2.56
C ASN A 105 3.93 -17.89 -2.46
N VAL A 106 4.30 -17.37 -1.29
CA VAL A 106 4.39 -15.93 -0.97
C VAL A 106 5.08 -15.15 -2.10
N THR A 107 6.07 -15.73 -2.78
CA THR A 107 6.81 -15.13 -3.90
C THR A 107 5.95 -14.79 -5.12
N LEU A 108 4.89 -15.56 -5.40
CA LEU A 108 3.99 -15.33 -6.54
C LEU A 108 2.95 -14.27 -6.23
N LEU A 109 2.39 -14.29 -5.02
CA LEU A 109 1.48 -13.27 -4.51
C LEU A 109 2.14 -11.88 -4.44
N ILE A 110 3.45 -11.89 -4.18
CA ILE A 110 4.34 -10.73 -4.23
C ILE A 110 4.37 -10.08 -5.62
N GLN A 111 4.26 -10.82 -6.73
CA GLN A 111 4.31 -10.22 -8.07
C GLN A 111 3.00 -9.50 -8.46
N GLU A 112 1.86 -9.96 -7.93
CA GLU A 112 0.55 -9.36 -8.25
C GLU A 112 0.28 -8.06 -7.47
N LEU A 113 0.93 -7.91 -6.30
CA LEU A 113 0.75 -6.74 -5.45
C LEU A 113 1.62 -5.54 -5.87
N ILE A 114 2.70 -5.76 -6.62
CA ILE A 114 3.76 -4.78 -6.93
C ILE A 114 3.96 -4.61 -8.44
#